data_AF-A0A3A9IZ94-F1
#
_entry.id   AF-A0A3A9IZ94-F1
#
_cell.length_a   1.000
_cell.length_b   1.000
_cell.length_c   1.000
_cell.angle_alpha   90.00
_cell.angle_beta   90.00
_cell.angle_gamma   90.00
#
_symmetry.space_group_name_H-M   'P 1'
#
loop_
_entity.id
_entity.type
_entity.pdbx_description
1 polymer ?
#
loop_
_entity_poly.entity_id
_entity_poly.type
_entity_poly.pdbx_seq_one_letter_code
_entity_poly.pdbx_strand_id
1 'polypeptide(L)'
;GPDGLSAWFLMLLGLAGLPAALAGWAAADQAPRRLMLWPLLLAGLALALSAADAFGLLLGFALAALTAHALLSAEGAWVTNPRLGRLDLLATLLSVTALAVAVGLLTGLSGDLSFAGLRAAPPEAGQAAAILLLVLPAAAARAALPLLAPLPPGPALLLVGGAMPPMAIYLLARLLLDLGGPAQPLWWGTPLLAGGALLALAGALRALRQAELSPLLGGVALAHLGLVGAGL
;
A
#
# COMPACT_ATOMS: atom_id res chain seq x y z
N GLY A 1 -3.28 21.02 8.75
CA GLY A 1 -3.23 20.70 7.31
C GLY A 1 -2.31 19.52 7.09
N PRO A 2 -2.37 18.82 5.94
CA PRO A 2 -1.45 17.73 5.65
C PRO A 2 -0.01 18.26 5.62
N ASP A 3 0.92 17.49 6.19
CA ASP A 3 2.36 17.81 6.10
C ASP A 3 2.90 17.55 4.68
N GLY A 4 4.17 17.90 4.44
CA GLY A 4 4.77 17.79 3.10
C GLY A 4 4.71 16.38 2.50
N LEU A 5 4.88 15.34 3.33
CA LEU A 5 4.77 13.95 2.92
C LEU A 5 3.34 13.62 2.47
N SER A 6 2.35 13.92 3.31
CA SER A 6 0.94 13.69 2.97
C SER A 6 0.49 14.50 1.76
N ALA A 7 0.91 15.76 1.64
CA ALA A 7 0.58 16.62 0.51
C ALA A 7 1.11 16.08 -0.82
N TRP A 8 2.35 15.57 -0.83
CA TRP A 8 2.93 14.93 -2.02
C TRP A 8 2.11 13.73 -2.50
N PHE A 9 1.76 12.80 -1.60
CA PHE A 9 0.99 11.62 -1.98
C PHE A 9 -0.47 11.93 -2.33
N LEU A 10 -1.08 12.93 -1.68
CA LEU A 10 -2.41 13.42 -2.07
C LEU A 10 -2.39 14.04 -3.47
N MET A 11 -1.33 14.77 -3.82
CA MET A 11 -1.15 15.29 -5.17
C MET A 11 -1.02 14.15 -6.19
N LEU A 12 -0.23 13.11 -5.92
CA LEU A 12 -0.13 11.92 -6.78
C LEU A 12 -1.49 11.22 -6.94
N LEU A 13 -2.24 11.06 -5.84
CA LEU A 13 -3.58 10.48 -5.87
C LEU A 13 -4.54 11.33 -6.73
N GLY A 14 -4.48 12.66 -6.62
CA GLY A 14 -5.29 13.57 -7.41
C GLY A 14 -4.93 13.58 -8.90
N LEU A 15 -3.63 13.56 -9.23
CA LEU A 15 -3.15 13.63 -10.62
C LEU A 15 -3.30 12.32 -11.38
N ALA A 16 -3.08 11.17 -10.73
CA ALA A 16 -3.09 9.87 -11.40
C ALA A 16 -4.28 8.99 -10.96
N GLY A 17 -4.61 8.99 -9.68
CA GLY A 17 -5.69 8.14 -9.13
C GLY A 17 -7.09 8.61 -9.54
N LEU A 18 -7.36 9.91 -9.48
CA LEU A 18 -8.67 10.47 -9.84
C LEU A 18 -9.03 10.20 -11.32
N PRO A 19 -8.18 10.50 -12.32
CA PRO A 19 -8.51 10.23 -13.71
C PRO A 19 -8.67 8.73 -13.98
N ALA A 20 -7.82 7.88 -13.40
CA ALA A 20 -7.91 6.43 -13.55
C ALA A 20 -9.23 5.88 -12.97
N ALA A 21 -9.66 6.37 -11.80
CA ALA A 21 -10.92 5.96 -11.22
C ALA A 21 -12.13 6.46 -12.01
N LEU A 22 -12.10 7.68 -12.54
CA LEU A 22 -13.17 8.21 -13.39
C LEU A 22 -13.29 7.43 -14.70
N ALA A 23 -12.17 7.12 -15.34
CA ALA A 23 -12.13 6.31 -16.55
C ALA A 23 -12.67 4.90 -16.30
N GLY A 24 -12.26 4.26 -15.20
CA GLY A 24 -12.76 2.95 -14.81
C GLY A 24 -14.24 2.96 -14.43
N TRP A 25 -14.69 3.98 -13.70
CA TRP A 25 -16.10 4.18 -13.35
C TRP A 25 -16.97 4.36 -14.60
N ALA A 26 -16.51 5.12 -15.59
CA ALA A 26 -17.22 5.32 -16.85
C ALA A 26 -17.29 4.06 -17.72
N ALA A 27 -16.30 3.16 -17.61
CA ALA A 27 -16.25 1.89 -18.32
C ALA A 27 -16.97 0.74 -17.58
N ALA A 28 -17.32 0.93 -16.31
CA ALA A 28 -17.89 -0.11 -15.47
C ALA A 28 -19.35 -0.42 -15.85
N ASP A 29 -19.73 -1.69 -15.69
CA ASP A 29 -21.11 -2.14 -15.84
C ASP A 29 -22.03 -1.46 -14.80
N GLN A 30 -23.27 -1.14 -15.19
CA GLN A 30 -24.18 -0.26 -14.44
C GLN A 30 -24.77 -0.88 -13.15
N ALA A 31 -24.23 -2.01 -12.69
CA ALA A 31 -24.61 -2.57 -11.41
C ALA A 31 -24.22 -1.60 -10.27
N PRO A 32 -25.18 -1.05 -9.50
CA PRO A 32 -24.93 0.06 -8.57
C PRO A 32 -23.82 -0.22 -7.54
N ARG A 33 -23.74 -1.46 -7.06
CA ARG A 33 -22.73 -1.90 -6.09
C ARG A 33 -21.30 -1.84 -6.64
N ARG A 34 -21.11 -2.05 -7.95
CA ARG A 34 -19.78 -2.01 -8.59
C ARG A 34 -19.33 -0.57 -8.80
N LEU A 35 -20.26 0.32 -9.12
CA LEU A 35 -19.99 1.75 -9.32
C LEU A 35 -19.49 2.44 -8.03
N MET A 36 -19.98 2.02 -6.86
CA MET A 36 -19.58 2.61 -5.58
C MET A 36 -18.13 2.30 -5.18
N LEU A 37 -17.53 1.21 -5.69
CA LEU A 37 -16.20 0.77 -5.27
C LEU A 37 -15.07 1.70 -5.76
N TRP A 38 -15.26 2.37 -6.89
CA TRP A 38 -14.29 3.32 -7.46
C TRP A 38 -14.06 4.55 -6.58
N PRO A 39 -15.11 5.36 -6.25
CA PRO A 39 -14.93 6.49 -5.35
C PRO A 39 -14.60 6.05 -3.93
N LEU A 40 -15.07 4.87 -3.49
CA LEU A 40 -14.76 4.36 -2.15
C LEU A 40 -13.28 4.03 -1.98
N LEU A 41 -12.63 3.48 -3.01
CA LEU A 41 -11.19 3.22 -3.00
C LEU A 41 -10.41 4.54 -2.88
N LEU A 42 -10.77 5.55 -3.68
CA LEU A 42 -10.16 6.87 -3.60
C LEU A 42 -10.39 7.53 -2.24
N ALA A 43 -11.60 7.42 -1.68
CA ALA A 43 -11.93 7.96 -0.37
C ALA A 43 -11.09 7.30 0.73
N GLY A 44 -10.90 5.98 0.70
CA GLY A 44 -10.03 5.27 1.63
C GLY A 44 -8.57 5.73 1.54
N LEU A 45 -8.04 5.85 0.33
CA LEU A 45 -6.68 6.36 0.10
C LEU A 45 -6.54 7.82 0.58
N ALA A 46 -7.48 8.69 0.20
CA ALA A 46 -7.48 10.08 0.63
C ALA A 46 -7.58 10.22 2.16
N LEU A 47 -8.42 9.41 2.81
CA LEU A 47 -8.54 9.36 4.26
C LEU A 47 -7.21 8.97 4.91
N ALA A 48 -6.56 7.92 4.40
CA ALA A 48 -5.29 7.45 4.94
C ALA A 48 -4.18 8.50 4.78
N LEU A 49 -4.10 9.13 3.61
CA LEU A 49 -3.08 10.13 3.30
C LEU A 49 -3.32 11.47 4.01
N SER A 50 -4.57 11.82 4.31
CA SER A 50 -4.92 13.05 5.05
C SER A 50 -4.99 12.87 6.56
N ALA A 51 -4.76 11.65 7.06
CA ALA A 51 -4.80 11.36 8.48
C ALA A 51 -3.80 12.22 9.27
N ALA A 52 -4.22 12.67 10.45
CA ALA A 52 -3.37 13.37 11.42
C ALA A 52 -2.95 12.48 12.60
N ASP A 53 -3.48 11.26 12.64
CA ASP A 53 -3.24 10.27 13.67
C ASP A 53 -3.16 8.86 13.06
N ALA A 54 -2.61 7.92 13.84
CA ALA A 54 -2.39 6.56 13.38
C ALA A 54 -3.68 5.75 13.22
N PHE A 55 -4.78 6.13 13.89
CA PHE A 55 -6.07 5.46 13.74
C PHE A 55 -6.71 5.80 12.39
N GLY A 56 -6.78 7.08 12.01
CA GLY A 56 -7.27 7.54 10.72
C GLY A 56 -6.44 6.96 9.57
N LEU A 57 -5.11 6.85 9.76
CA LEU A 57 -4.23 6.18 8.82
C LEU A 57 -4.61 4.71 8.63
N LEU A 58 -4.75 3.97 9.74
CA LEU A 58 -5.11 2.56 9.74
C LEU A 58 -6.50 2.33 9.13
N LEU A 59 -7.48 3.16 9.51
CA LEU A 59 -8.86 3.09 9.03
C LEU A 59 -8.93 3.36 7.52
N GLY A 60 -8.27 4.41 7.04
CA GLY A 60 -8.19 4.73 5.61
C GLY A 60 -7.49 3.63 4.83
N PHE A 61 -6.37 3.12 5.34
CA PHE A 61 -5.66 2.00 4.70
C PHE A 61 -6.52 0.74 4.66
N ALA A 62 -7.18 0.37 5.76
CA ALA A 62 -8.04 -0.81 5.81
C ALA A 62 -9.21 -0.70 4.82
N LEU A 63 -9.86 0.48 4.78
CA LEU A 63 -10.92 0.75 3.82
C LEU A 63 -10.42 0.64 2.38
N ALA A 64 -9.30 1.28 2.05
CA ALA A 64 -8.69 1.22 0.72
C ALA A 64 -8.31 -0.22 0.34
N ALA A 65 -7.66 -0.95 1.23
CA ALA A 65 -7.16 -2.30 0.98
C ALA A 65 -8.30 -3.30 0.74
N LEU A 66 -9.36 -3.25 1.57
CA LEU A 66 -10.55 -4.08 1.40
C LEU A 66 -11.35 -3.69 0.14
N THR A 67 -11.48 -2.39 -0.12
CA THR A 67 -12.18 -1.91 -1.32
C THR A 67 -11.44 -2.30 -2.59
N ALA A 68 -10.11 -2.26 -2.61
CA ALA A 68 -9.30 -2.73 -3.72
C ALA A 68 -9.49 -4.23 -3.99
N HIS A 69 -9.56 -5.06 -2.94
CA HIS A 69 -9.87 -6.49 -3.10
C HIS A 69 -11.29 -6.70 -3.67
N ALA A 70 -12.27 -5.96 -3.14
CA ALA A 70 -13.66 -6.01 -3.61
C ALA A 70 -13.79 -5.54 -5.06
N LEU A 71 -13.06 -4.50 -5.46
CA LEU A 71 -13.06 -3.95 -6.81
C LEU A 71 -12.48 -4.95 -7.82
N LEU A 72 -11.32 -5.55 -7.52
CA LEU A 72 -10.76 -6.62 -8.34
C LEU A 72 -11.71 -7.82 -8.45
N SER A 73 -12.38 -8.18 -7.35
CA SER A 73 -13.38 -9.25 -7.33
C SER A 73 -14.60 -8.91 -8.19
N ALA A 74 -15.05 -7.66 -8.17
CA ALA A 74 -16.19 -7.19 -8.94
C ALA A 74 -15.93 -7.21 -10.45
N GLU A 75 -14.71 -6.96 -10.88
CA GLU A 75 -14.28 -7.10 -12.30
C GLU A 75 -13.90 -8.54 -12.69
N GLY A 76 -14.09 -9.50 -11.78
CA GLY A 76 -13.84 -10.91 -12.10
C GLY A 76 -12.36 -11.27 -12.22
N ALA A 77 -11.45 -10.48 -11.62
CA ALA A 77 -10.00 -10.73 -11.69
C ALA A 77 -9.60 -12.13 -11.19
N TRP A 78 -10.42 -12.74 -10.34
CA TRP A 78 -10.18 -14.05 -9.71
C TRP A 78 -10.96 -15.20 -10.35
N VAL A 79 -11.77 -14.96 -11.38
CA VAL A 79 -12.66 -15.99 -11.98
C VAL A 79 -11.86 -17.19 -12.49
N THR A 80 -10.72 -16.94 -13.13
CA THR A 80 -9.83 -17.98 -13.66
C THR A 80 -9.02 -18.69 -12.56
N ASN A 81 -8.79 -18.03 -11.42
CA ASN A 81 -8.04 -18.60 -10.31
C ASN A 81 -8.53 -18.10 -8.94
N PRO A 82 -9.58 -18.73 -8.37
CA PRO A 82 -10.15 -18.32 -7.08
C PRO A 82 -9.18 -18.44 -5.90
N ARG A 83 -8.12 -19.26 -6.02
CA ARG A 83 -7.08 -19.36 -4.98
C ARG A 83 -6.31 -18.05 -4.83
N LEU A 84 -6.04 -17.35 -5.94
CA LEU A 84 -5.38 -16.03 -5.90
C LEU A 84 -6.25 -14.98 -5.21
N GLY A 85 -7.56 -15.00 -5.44
CA GLY A 85 -8.48 -14.11 -4.72
C GLY A 85 -8.46 -14.34 -3.21
N ARG A 86 -8.41 -15.60 -2.75
CA ARG A 86 -8.26 -15.91 -1.32
C ARG A 86 -6.92 -15.46 -0.75
N LEU A 87 -5.83 -15.60 -1.51
CA LEU A 87 -4.51 -15.14 -1.09
C LEU A 87 -4.45 -13.60 -1.01
N ASP A 88 -5.10 -12.90 -1.93
CA ASP A 88 -5.20 -11.43 -1.90
C ASP A 88 -6.03 -10.92 -0.73
N LEU A 89 -7.14 -11.59 -0.41
CA LEU A 89 -7.91 -11.28 0.79
C LEU A 89 -7.10 -11.56 2.06
N LEU A 90 -6.41 -12.71 2.13
CA LEU A 90 -5.59 -13.07 3.29
C LEU A 90 -4.44 -12.07 3.48
N ALA A 91 -3.75 -11.71 2.40
CA ALA A 91 -2.70 -10.69 2.43
C ALA A 91 -3.25 -9.33 2.87
N THR A 92 -4.44 -8.96 2.41
CA THR A 92 -5.13 -7.73 2.82
C THR A 92 -5.40 -7.72 4.33
N LEU A 93 -6.04 -8.78 4.84
CA LEU A 93 -6.36 -8.89 6.26
C LEU A 93 -5.10 -8.93 7.12
N LEU A 94 -4.10 -9.72 6.74
CA LEU A 94 -2.84 -9.82 7.46
C LEU A 94 -2.11 -8.47 7.50
N SER A 95 -2.13 -7.70 6.39
CA SER A 95 -1.52 -6.38 6.34
C SER A 95 -2.23 -5.40 7.26
N VAL A 96 -3.57 -5.37 7.26
CA VAL A 96 -4.35 -4.52 8.17
C VAL A 96 -4.09 -4.89 9.62
N THR A 97 -4.10 -6.18 9.96
CA THR A 97 -3.83 -6.66 11.33
C THR A 97 -2.40 -6.33 11.76
N ALA A 98 -1.40 -6.57 10.90
CA ALA A 98 -0.01 -6.27 11.22
C ALA A 98 0.21 -4.77 11.44
N LEU A 99 -0.40 -3.91 10.62
CA LEU A 99 -0.35 -2.46 10.82
C LEU A 99 -1.10 -2.03 12.08
N ALA A 100 -2.22 -2.66 12.41
CA ALA A 100 -2.94 -2.38 13.65
C ALA A 100 -2.08 -2.70 14.88
N VAL A 101 -1.37 -3.83 14.87
CA VAL A 101 -0.40 -4.20 15.92
C VAL A 101 0.77 -3.22 15.94
N ALA A 102 1.32 -2.84 14.79
CA ALA A 102 2.41 -1.87 14.71
C ALA A 102 2.01 -0.50 15.27
N VAL A 103 0.80 -0.02 14.97
CA VAL A 103 0.25 1.21 15.54
C VAL A 103 0.05 1.09 17.05
N GLY A 104 -0.47 -0.04 17.54
CA GLY A 104 -0.61 -0.29 18.97
C GLY A 104 0.74 -0.33 19.70
N LEU A 105 1.78 -0.85 19.05
CA LEU A 105 3.14 -0.78 19.56
C LEU A 105 3.63 0.67 19.55
N LEU A 106 3.44 1.44 18.48
CA LEU A 106 3.86 2.84 18.40
C LEU A 106 3.21 3.70 19.49
N THR A 107 1.93 3.51 19.80
CA THR A 107 1.27 4.28 20.87
C THR A 107 1.77 3.93 22.26
N GLY A 108 2.13 2.67 22.50
CA GLY A 108 2.49 2.21 23.84
C GLY A 108 1.40 2.53 24.87
N LEU A 109 1.81 2.97 26.07
CA LEU A 109 0.91 3.28 27.19
C LEU A 109 0.36 4.71 27.18
N SER A 110 0.83 5.58 26.28
CA SER A 110 0.39 6.99 26.24
C SER A 110 -1.06 7.15 25.80
N GLY A 111 -1.53 6.23 24.94
CA GLY A 111 -2.85 6.29 24.30
C GLY A 111 -2.99 7.40 23.26
N ASP A 112 -1.97 8.25 23.07
CA ASP A 112 -1.99 9.32 22.08
C ASP A 112 -1.63 8.78 20.70
N LEU A 113 -2.65 8.67 19.84
CA LEU A 113 -2.53 8.21 18.47
C LEU A 113 -2.11 9.32 17.50
N SER A 114 -2.07 10.58 17.94
CA SER A 114 -1.73 11.70 17.07
C SER A 114 -0.29 11.58 16.58
N PHE A 115 -0.04 11.95 15.32
CA PHE A 115 1.33 11.93 14.80
C PHE A 115 2.25 12.90 15.56
N ALA A 116 1.70 13.95 16.14
CA ALA A 116 2.47 14.84 17.00
C ALA A 116 2.93 14.13 18.29
N GLY A 117 2.02 13.43 18.98
CA GLY A 117 2.33 12.64 20.17
C GLY A 117 3.30 11.50 19.89
N LEU A 118 3.06 10.74 18.82
CA LEU A 118 3.91 9.62 18.43
C LEU A 118 5.35 10.05 18.11
N ARG A 119 5.56 11.22 17.49
CA ARG A 119 6.91 11.77 17.27
C ARG A 119 7.61 12.21 18.55
N ALA A 120 6.87 12.58 19.59
CA ALA A 120 7.43 13.03 20.86
C ALA A 120 7.99 11.86 21.68
N ALA A 121 7.55 10.63 21.41
CA ALA A 121 8.00 9.41 22.07
C ALA A 121 8.24 8.29 21.03
N PRO A 122 9.29 8.41 20.19
CA PRO A 122 9.57 7.42 19.16
C PRO A 122 9.90 6.04 19.79
N PRO A 123 9.62 4.93 19.09
CA PRO A 123 9.88 3.59 19.60
C PRO A 123 11.38 3.32 19.70
N GLU A 124 11.79 2.63 20.77
CA GLU A 124 13.20 2.31 21.03
C GLU A 124 13.51 0.81 20.89
N ALA A 125 14.75 0.51 20.50
CA ALA A 125 15.35 -0.83 20.52
C ALA A 125 14.45 -1.94 19.93
N GLY A 126 14.02 -2.91 20.76
CA GLY A 126 13.27 -4.09 20.32
C GLY A 126 11.85 -3.76 19.82
N GLN A 127 11.23 -2.71 20.35
CA GLN A 127 9.90 -2.25 19.91
C GLN A 127 9.96 -1.72 18.48
N ALA A 128 10.99 -0.92 18.19
CA ALA A 128 11.26 -0.43 16.85
C ALA A 128 11.46 -1.61 15.87
N ALA A 129 12.32 -2.57 16.21
CA ALA A 129 12.55 -3.75 15.37
C ALA A 129 11.25 -4.55 15.09
N ALA A 130 10.36 -4.68 16.08
CA ALA A 130 9.06 -5.32 15.89
C ALA A 130 8.16 -4.54 14.93
N ILE A 131 8.11 -3.20 15.05
CA ILE A 131 7.36 -2.34 14.12
C ILE A 131 7.89 -2.49 12.69
N LEU A 132 9.21 -2.51 12.51
CA LEU A 132 9.84 -2.74 11.20
C LEU A 132 9.41 -4.08 10.59
N LEU A 133 9.48 -5.15 11.38
CA LEU A 133 9.10 -6.51 10.95
C LEU A 133 7.61 -6.65 10.65
N LEU A 134 6.75 -5.81 11.20
CA LEU A 134 5.31 -5.80 10.91
C LEU A 134 4.98 -4.94 9.69
N VAL A 135 5.48 -3.71 9.66
CA VAL A 135 5.12 -2.71 8.63
C VAL A 135 5.71 -3.07 7.28
N LEU A 136 6.98 -3.50 7.22
CA LEU A 136 7.67 -3.78 5.96
C LEU A 136 6.94 -4.84 5.12
N PRO A 137 6.70 -6.07 5.62
CA PRO A 137 5.99 -7.08 4.84
C PRO A 137 4.52 -6.72 4.62
N ALA A 138 3.84 -6.04 5.56
CA ALA A 138 2.45 -5.62 5.39
C ALA A 138 2.27 -4.64 4.22
N ALA A 139 3.09 -3.59 4.17
CA ALA A 139 3.05 -2.62 3.08
C ALA A 139 3.46 -3.27 1.74
N ALA A 140 4.54 -4.06 1.73
CA ALA A 140 5.04 -4.71 0.53
C ALA A 140 4.05 -5.72 -0.03
N ALA A 141 3.49 -6.62 0.80
CA ALA A 141 2.59 -7.66 0.33
C ALA A 141 1.32 -7.08 -0.30
N ARG A 142 0.72 -6.05 0.32
CA ARG A 142 -0.51 -5.45 -0.20
C ARG A 142 -0.31 -4.77 -1.56
N ALA A 143 0.85 -4.16 -1.79
CA ALA A 143 1.18 -3.51 -3.06
C ALA A 143 1.66 -4.49 -4.15
N ALA A 144 2.45 -5.50 -3.78
CA ALA A 144 3.11 -6.38 -4.73
C ALA A 144 2.18 -7.47 -5.30
N LEU A 145 1.24 -7.98 -4.50
CA LEU A 145 0.45 -9.15 -4.91
C LEU A 145 -0.40 -8.91 -6.17
N PRO A 146 -1.12 -7.78 -6.33
CA PRO A 146 -1.86 -7.50 -7.57
C PRO A 146 -0.95 -7.40 -8.81
N LEU A 147 0.30 -6.96 -8.64
CA LEU A 147 1.28 -6.82 -9.73
C LEU A 147 1.91 -8.16 -10.14
N LEU A 148 2.05 -9.07 -9.17
CA LEU A 148 2.61 -10.41 -9.36
C LEU A 148 1.58 -11.41 -9.88
N ALA A 149 0.30 -11.25 -9.54
CA ALA A 149 -0.76 -12.15 -9.95
C ALA A 149 -1.02 -12.06 -11.47
N PRO A 150 -1.24 -13.19 -12.17
CA PRO A 150 -1.64 -13.20 -13.58
C PRO A 150 -3.13 -12.85 -13.71
N LEU A 151 -3.45 -11.59 -13.47
CA LEU A 151 -4.82 -11.07 -13.51
C LEU A 151 -5.17 -10.61 -14.93
N PRO A 152 -6.43 -10.73 -15.36
CA PRO A 152 -6.87 -10.17 -16.63
C PRO A 152 -6.67 -8.65 -16.61
N PRO A 153 -6.27 -8.04 -17.75
CA PRO A 153 -6.18 -6.60 -17.84
C PRO A 153 -7.58 -5.98 -17.67
N GLY A 154 -7.65 -4.88 -16.93
CA GLY A 154 -8.90 -4.18 -16.65
C GLY A 154 -8.65 -2.88 -15.91
N PRO A 155 -9.62 -1.95 -15.91
CA PRO A 155 -9.45 -0.66 -15.27
C PRO A 155 -9.29 -0.79 -13.74
N ALA A 156 -9.88 -1.82 -13.10
CA ALA A 156 -9.67 -2.05 -11.66
C ALA A 156 -8.22 -2.39 -11.36
N LEU A 157 -7.61 -3.25 -12.18
CA LEU A 157 -6.21 -3.63 -12.04
C LEU A 157 -5.29 -2.43 -12.26
N LEU A 158 -5.59 -1.56 -13.23
CA LEU A 158 -4.83 -0.33 -13.47
C LEU A 158 -4.89 0.62 -12.27
N LEU A 159 -6.07 0.85 -11.70
CA LEU A 159 -6.23 1.73 -10.54
C LEU A 159 -5.55 1.13 -9.30
N VAL A 160 -5.82 -0.14 -8.98
CA VAL A 160 -5.24 -0.81 -7.80
C VAL A 160 -3.72 -0.94 -7.93
N GLY A 161 -3.23 -1.35 -9.11
CA GLY A 161 -1.81 -1.47 -9.40
C GLY A 161 -1.08 -0.13 -9.47
N GLY A 162 -1.77 0.97 -9.76
CA GLY A 162 -1.20 2.32 -9.76
C GLY A 162 -1.24 3.02 -8.40
N ALA A 163 -2.29 2.79 -7.60
CA ALA A 163 -2.54 3.55 -6.38
C ALA A 163 -2.03 2.87 -5.10
N MET A 164 -2.02 1.53 -5.04
CA MET A 164 -1.56 0.81 -3.85
C MET A 164 -0.03 0.86 -3.65
N PRO A 165 0.82 0.82 -4.70
CA PRO A 165 2.27 0.95 -4.51
C PRO A 165 2.69 2.29 -3.90
N PRO A 166 2.20 3.46 -4.36
CA PRO A 166 2.45 4.73 -3.66
C PRO A 166 1.97 4.73 -2.21
N MET A 167 0.80 4.13 -1.93
CA MET A 167 0.29 4.01 -0.56
C MET A 167 1.21 3.17 0.33
N ALA A 168 1.79 2.09 -0.19
CA ALA A 168 2.77 1.28 0.54
C ALA A 168 4.05 2.07 0.85
N ILE A 169 4.59 2.81 -0.13
CA ILE A 169 5.73 3.70 0.08
C ILE A 169 5.40 4.77 1.14
N TYR A 170 4.20 5.35 1.09
CA TYR A 170 3.75 6.31 2.10
C TYR A 170 3.73 5.68 3.51
N LEU A 171 3.22 4.45 3.66
CA LEU A 171 3.22 3.76 4.95
C LEU A 171 4.64 3.49 5.46
N LEU A 172 5.55 3.05 4.60
CA LEU A 172 6.95 2.84 4.97
C LEU A 172 7.58 4.16 5.43
N ALA A 173 7.46 5.23 4.64
CA ALA A 173 8.00 6.54 4.98
C ALA A 173 7.38 7.10 6.28
N ARG A 174 6.05 6.99 6.44
CA ARG A 174 5.33 7.51 7.60
C ARG A 174 5.67 6.73 8.87
N LEU A 175 5.54 5.41 8.85
CA LEU A 175 5.63 4.60 10.06
C LEU A 175 7.07 4.28 10.46
N LEU A 176 7.98 4.13 9.50
CA LEU A 176 9.36 3.69 9.77
C LEU A 176 10.37 4.84 9.82
N LEU A 177 10.16 5.91 9.05
CA LEU A 177 11.10 7.04 8.99
C LEU A 177 10.62 8.22 9.82
N ASP A 178 9.39 8.66 9.61
CA ASP A 178 8.83 9.83 10.31
C ASP A 178 8.48 9.52 11.77
N LEU A 179 7.59 8.55 12.01
CA LEU A 179 7.20 8.17 13.38
C LEU A 179 8.24 7.29 14.09
N GLY A 180 9.12 6.63 13.33
CA GLY A 180 10.27 5.91 13.90
C GLY A 180 11.30 6.85 14.54
N GLY A 181 11.35 8.11 14.13
CA GLY A 181 12.27 9.11 14.67
C GLY A 181 13.71 8.97 14.15
N PRO A 182 14.54 10.03 14.31
CA PRO A 182 15.87 10.10 13.72
C PRO A 182 16.94 9.28 14.46
N ALA A 183 16.65 8.80 15.66
CA ALA A 183 17.61 8.09 16.52
C ALA A 183 17.69 6.58 16.25
N GLN A 184 17.14 6.10 15.12
CA GLN A 184 17.17 4.68 14.80
C GLN A 184 18.60 4.19 14.48
N PRO A 185 18.91 2.90 14.76
CA PRO A 185 20.23 2.35 14.50
C PRO A 185 20.64 2.43 13.03
N LEU A 186 21.95 2.49 12.75
CA LEU A 186 22.49 2.53 11.36
C LEU A 186 22.01 1.38 10.47
N TRP A 187 21.67 0.22 11.03
CA TRP A 187 21.17 -0.94 10.27
C TRP A 187 19.70 -0.80 9.85
N TRP A 188 18.96 0.22 10.33
CA TRP A 188 17.53 0.39 10.08
C TRP A 188 17.15 0.45 8.60
N GLY A 189 18.01 1.04 7.78
CA GLY A 189 17.86 1.08 6.32
C GLY A 189 18.23 -0.23 5.61
N THR A 190 18.94 -1.16 6.26
CA THR A 190 19.41 -2.39 5.60
C THR A 190 18.26 -3.30 5.15
N PRO A 191 17.19 -3.55 5.94
CA PRO A 191 16.03 -4.31 5.48
C PRO A 191 15.24 -3.63 4.35
N LEU A 192 15.14 -2.30 4.37
CA LEU A 192 14.49 -1.52 3.30
C LEU A 192 15.27 -1.64 1.99
N LEU A 193 16.59 -1.42 2.04
CA LEU A 193 17.50 -1.56 0.92
C LEU A 193 17.48 -2.99 0.36
N ALA A 194 17.68 -4.00 1.21
CA ALA A 194 17.72 -5.39 0.80
C ALA A 194 16.36 -5.86 0.24
N GLY A 195 15.26 -5.57 0.94
CA GLY A 195 13.91 -5.92 0.52
C GLY A 195 13.52 -5.23 -0.79
N GLY A 196 13.79 -3.93 -0.90
CA GLY A 196 13.55 -3.14 -2.10
C GLY A 196 14.38 -3.62 -3.29
N ALA A 197 15.68 -3.90 -3.09
CA ALA A 197 16.54 -4.44 -4.14
C ALA A 197 16.08 -5.83 -4.62
N LEU A 198 15.67 -6.71 -3.70
CA LEU A 198 15.11 -8.01 -4.05
C LEU A 198 13.81 -7.88 -4.83
N LEU A 199 12.92 -6.96 -4.42
CA LEU A 199 11.68 -6.69 -5.12
C LEU A 199 11.93 -6.09 -6.52
N ALA A 200 12.91 -5.19 -6.62
CA ALA A 200 13.35 -4.58 -7.86
C ALA A 200 13.83 -5.64 -8.86
N LEU A 201 14.71 -6.53 -8.39
CA LEU A 201 15.26 -7.63 -9.16
C LEU A 201 14.17 -8.63 -9.58
N ALA A 202 13.28 -9.01 -8.66
CA ALA A 202 12.16 -9.90 -8.96
C ALA A 202 11.23 -9.32 -10.03
N GLY A 203 10.93 -8.02 -9.95
CA GLY A 203 10.13 -7.31 -10.95
C GLY A 203 10.81 -7.28 -12.33
N ALA A 204 12.10 -6.95 -12.37
CA ALA A 204 12.88 -6.91 -13.61
C ALA A 204 12.97 -8.30 -14.27
N LEU A 205 13.30 -9.34 -13.50
CA LEU A 205 13.36 -10.72 -13.99
C LEU A 205 12.01 -11.22 -14.47
N ARG A 206 10.92 -10.84 -13.79
CA ARG A 206 9.56 -11.15 -14.25
C ARG A 206 9.31 -10.47 -15.59
N ALA A 207 9.54 -9.16 -15.71
CA ALA A 207 9.29 -8.41 -16.93
C ALA A 207 10.03 -8.99 -18.14
N LEU A 208 11.29 -9.40 -17.96
CA LEU A 208 12.11 -10.03 -19.01
C LEU A 208 11.56 -11.35 -19.55
N ARG A 209 10.74 -12.07 -18.78
CA ARG A 209 10.15 -13.36 -19.20
C ARG A 209 8.78 -13.24 -19.84
N GLN A 210 8.17 -12.06 -19.86
CA GLN A 210 6.82 -11.88 -20.36
C GLN A 210 6.84 -11.46 -21.82
N ALA A 211 6.08 -12.16 -22.66
CA ALA A 211 5.80 -11.74 -24.03
C ALA A 211 4.59 -10.78 -24.10
N GLU A 212 3.68 -10.89 -23.12
CA GLU A 212 2.45 -10.11 -23.05
C GLU A 212 2.64 -8.77 -22.31
N LEU A 213 2.02 -7.71 -22.82
CA LEU A 213 2.21 -6.35 -22.31
C LEU A 213 1.76 -6.17 -20.85
N SER A 214 0.60 -6.72 -20.47
CA SER A 214 0.04 -6.51 -19.13
C SER A 214 0.91 -7.13 -18.01
N PRO A 215 1.31 -8.41 -18.08
CA PRO A 215 2.26 -8.99 -17.13
C PRO A 215 3.64 -8.31 -17.14
N LEU A 216 4.09 -7.82 -18.29
CA LEU A 216 5.33 -7.05 -18.43
C LEU A 216 5.24 -5.75 -17.63
N LEU A 217 4.18 -4.96 -17.81
CA LEU A 217 3.94 -3.72 -17.06
C LEU A 217 3.85 -3.98 -15.55
N GLY A 218 3.20 -5.09 -15.14
CA GLY A 218 3.18 -5.50 -13.73
C GLY A 218 4.58 -5.77 -13.17
N GLY A 219 5.45 -6.44 -13.95
CA GLY A 219 6.86 -6.66 -13.58
C GLY A 219 7.64 -5.35 -13.47
N VAL A 220 7.47 -4.43 -14.42
CA VAL A 220 8.11 -3.11 -14.39
C VAL A 220 7.62 -2.27 -13.21
N ALA A 221 6.32 -2.25 -12.93
CA ALA A 221 5.76 -1.54 -11.79
C ALA A 221 6.29 -2.09 -10.45
N LEU A 222 6.40 -3.42 -10.35
CA LEU A 222 7.02 -4.08 -9.20
C LEU A 222 8.49 -3.70 -9.05
N ALA A 223 9.21 -3.61 -10.17
CA ALA A 223 10.60 -3.21 -10.17
C ALA A 223 10.79 -1.79 -9.63
N HIS A 224 9.94 -0.85 -10.08
CA HIS A 224 9.94 0.54 -9.60
C HIS A 224 9.54 0.66 -8.14
N LEU A 225 8.52 -0.09 -7.69
CA LEU A 225 8.16 -0.17 -6.27
C LEU A 225 9.37 -0.59 -5.42
N GLY A 226 10.12 -1.60 -5.87
CA GLY A 226 11.35 -2.05 -5.21
C GLY A 226 12.45 -0.99 -5.19
N LEU A 227 12.70 -0.32 -6.31
CA LEU A 227 13.70 0.75 -6.40
C LEU A 227 13.39 1.93 -5.47
N VAL A 228 12.13 2.39 -5.47
CA VAL A 228 11.70 3.46 -4.55
C VAL A 228 11.81 3.00 -3.10
N GLY A 229 11.38 1.77 -2.79
CA GLY A 229 11.48 1.20 -1.45
C GLY A 229 12.91 1.03 -0.95
N ALA A 230 13.87 0.74 -1.84
CA ALA A 230 15.29 0.65 -1.50
C ALA A 230 15.95 2.03 -1.27
N GLY A 231 15.37 3.10 -1.83
CA GLY A 231 15.84 4.47 -1.69
C GLY A 231 15.23 5.23 -0.50
N LEU A 232 14.30 4.61 0.23
CA LEU A 232 13.78 5.10 1.52
C LEU A 232 14.82 4.92 2.62
#